data_AF-A0A8G2C6E3-F1
#
_entry.id   AF-A0A8G2C6E3-F1
#
_cell.length_a   1.000
_cell.length_b   1.000
_cell.length_c   1.000
_cell.angle_alpha   90.00
_cell.angle_beta   90.00
_cell.angle_gamma   90.00
#
_symmetry.space_group_name_H-M   'P 1'
#
loop_
_entity.id
_entity.type
_entity.pdbx_description
1 polymer ?
#
loop_
_entity_poly.entity_id
_entity_poly.type
_entity_poly.pdbx_seq_one_letter_code
_entity_poly.pdbx_strand_id
1 'polypeptide(L)'
;KDRSKVAAYLESITRDEVTGLESGANIAAAVNVDIEADSFSNHVSRISTATGDISIVADSFENAGQDIFEHRTIEWARAHANEHKSPRLAVEGRGTEVVRTAIDHAYGTISAGGRVSISADHALNGISENSGMAPGGIGSISYDGGIGSSGSVIAPPRPESLDQSVAHLDDLIGFLPRDGLFIVNTTPGHRYLIETNPALTSMALFYGSDYFLRRTGIDLSKTRQQLLGDAFHETRLVREQIFALTGRRFLSESLSGDAEQMLALMDNAVAAREELNLSVGVALSAEQVAALASDIVWLETRVVEGHEVLVPVVYLCRNSLDTIARGGSVIVGRDVEIHASGDTANRGVIKALGDLAISARNVFNTFGTIQGDTVTLEAGESIFNTSGLIKGRDVSLAAGQDIISGTAKTTFSAEETTRRTLGRMGPGMAGQAGAPVFGVSSTIRSTSETVGQRGAIEATGDLSMQAGRDIGIIGSDVKAG
;
A
#
# COMPACT_ATOMS: atom_id res chain seq x y z
N LYS A 1 -37.44 -25.37 32.41
CA LYS A 1 -36.11 -25.98 32.26
C LYS A 1 -35.28 -25.05 31.41
N ASP A 2 -34.54 -24.17 32.06
CA ASP A 2 -33.61 -23.27 31.38
C ASP A 2 -32.49 -24.11 30.79
N ARG A 3 -32.40 -24.15 29.46
CA ARG A 3 -31.26 -24.77 28.78
C ARG A 3 -30.13 -23.75 28.82
N SER A 4 -29.11 -23.98 29.63
CA SER A 4 -27.88 -23.20 29.55
C SER A 4 -27.19 -23.50 28.21
N LYS A 5 -27.05 -22.44 27.40
CA LYS A 5 -26.29 -22.50 26.14
C LYS A 5 -24.82 -22.26 26.46
N VAL A 6 -23.97 -23.12 25.95
CA VAL A 6 -22.51 -22.98 26.01
C VAL A 6 -22.03 -22.65 24.61
N ALA A 7 -21.37 -21.52 24.44
CA ALA A 7 -20.66 -21.16 23.22
C ALA A 7 -19.17 -21.21 23.53
N ALA A 8 -18.41 -21.92 22.70
CA ALA A 8 -16.96 -21.91 22.71
C ALA A 8 -16.49 -21.34 21.37
N TYR A 9 -15.46 -20.50 21.42
CA TYR A 9 -14.75 -20.05 20.23
C TYR A 9 -13.25 -20.20 20.45
N LEU A 10 -12.54 -20.54 19.38
CA LEU A 10 -11.10 -20.50 19.26
C LEU A 10 -10.79 -19.50 18.16
N GLU A 11 -9.87 -18.59 18.45
CA GLU A 11 -9.39 -17.62 17.49
C GLU A 11 -7.91 -17.87 17.23
N SER A 12 -7.54 -17.97 15.96
CA SER A 12 -6.15 -17.96 15.53
C SER A 12 -5.92 -16.84 14.53
N ILE A 13 -4.77 -16.18 14.66
CA ILE A 13 -4.30 -15.13 13.77
C ILE A 13 -3.00 -15.62 13.14
N THR A 14 -2.95 -15.65 11.82
CA THR A 14 -1.73 -15.89 11.05
C THR A 14 -1.50 -14.72 10.11
N ARG A 15 -0.24 -14.42 9.78
CA ARG A 15 0.12 -13.37 8.85
C ARG A 15 0.94 -13.97 7.73
N ASP A 16 0.72 -13.46 6.52
CA ASP A 16 1.60 -13.75 5.40
C ASP A 16 2.97 -13.12 5.67
N GLU A 17 4.02 -13.80 5.20
CA GLU A 17 5.39 -13.31 5.28
C GLU A 17 6.03 -13.50 3.91
N VAL A 18 6.60 -12.43 3.36
CA VAL A 18 7.28 -12.47 2.07
C VAL A 18 8.68 -13.03 2.30
N THR A 19 8.94 -14.25 1.85
CA THR A 19 10.23 -14.94 2.08
C THR A 19 10.80 -15.53 0.79
N GLY A 20 12.12 -15.77 0.77
CA GLY A 20 12.77 -16.53 -0.31
C GLY A 20 12.91 -15.75 -1.63
N LEU A 21 12.51 -16.36 -2.76
CA LEU A 21 12.59 -15.75 -4.10
C LEU A 21 11.70 -14.50 -4.26
N GLU A 22 10.73 -14.32 -3.36
CA GLU A 22 9.84 -13.16 -3.31
C GLU A 22 10.43 -11.98 -2.52
N SER A 23 11.64 -12.13 -1.95
CA SER A 23 12.39 -11.03 -1.27
C SER A 23 12.87 -9.91 -2.21
N GLY A 24 12.49 -9.98 -3.48
CA GLY A 24 12.63 -8.95 -4.48
C GLY A 24 13.94 -8.97 -5.26
N ALA A 25 13.82 -9.19 -6.58
CA ALA A 25 14.93 -9.02 -7.50
C ALA A 25 15.17 -7.53 -7.79
N ASN A 26 16.40 -7.18 -8.16
CA ASN A 26 16.76 -5.80 -8.50
C ASN A 26 17.51 -5.72 -9.83
N ILE A 27 17.00 -4.90 -10.75
CA ILE A 27 17.73 -4.39 -11.92
C ILE A 27 18.07 -2.93 -11.62
N ALA A 28 19.36 -2.62 -11.53
CA ALA A 28 19.83 -1.26 -11.26
C ALA A 28 20.85 -0.83 -12.31
N ALA A 29 20.66 0.36 -12.88
CA ALA A 29 21.61 0.99 -13.79
C ALA A 29 21.90 2.45 -13.38
N ALA A 30 23.10 2.94 -13.69
CA ALA A 30 23.44 4.35 -13.43
C ALA A 30 22.72 5.31 -14.39
N VAL A 31 22.56 4.90 -15.65
CA VAL A 31 22.05 5.72 -16.74
C VAL A 31 20.73 5.13 -17.24
N ASN A 32 20.75 4.28 -18.25
CA ASN A 32 19.52 3.78 -18.88
C ASN A 32 19.31 2.28 -18.64
N VAL A 33 18.04 1.86 -18.71
CA VAL A 33 17.62 0.47 -18.85
C VAL A 33 16.68 0.39 -20.06
N ASP A 34 17.04 -0.44 -21.03
CA ASP A 34 16.21 -0.71 -22.22
C ASP A 34 15.82 -2.18 -22.22
N ILE A 35 14.51 -2.45 -22.31
CA ILE A 35 13.93 -3.81 -22.29
C ILE A 35 13.01 -3.97 -23.49
N GLU A 36 13.25 -5.02 -24.28
CA GLU A 36 12.41 -5.45 -25.38
C GLU A 36 12.06 -6.93 -25.18
N ALA A 37 10.77 -7.28 -25.13
CA ALA A 37 10.30 -8.62 -24.85
C ALA A 37 8.89 -8.85 -25.40
N ASP A 38 8.49 -10.08 -25.70
CA ASP A 38 7.08 -10.37 -26.03
C ASP A 38 6.18 -10.10 -24.79
N SER A 39 6.64 -10.52 -23.61
CA SER A 39 5.94 -10.34 -22.35
C SER A 39 6.91 -9.88 -21.27
N PHE A 40 6.58 -8.78 -20.61
CA PHE A 40 7.32 -8.22 -19.49
C PHE A 40 6.45 -8.25 -18.22
N SER A 41 6.98 -8.86 -17.16
CA SER A 41 6.37 -8.88 -15.83
C SER A 41 7.41 -8.54 -14.78
N ASN A 42 7.17 -7.47 -14.03
CA ASN A 42 7.91 -7.12 -12.82
C ASN A 42 7.04 -7.47 -11.61
N HIS A 43 7.36 -8.56 -10.93
CA HIS A 43 6.59 -9.02 -9.76
C HIS A 43 7.42 -8.91 -8.48
N VAL A 44 6.92 -8.15 -7.50
CA VAL A 44 7.55 -7.90 -6.19
C VAL A 44 9.05 -7.63 -6.34
N SER A 45 9.43 -6.79 -7.32
CA SER A 45 10.81 -6.60 -7.74
C SER A 45 11.05 -5.14 -8.11
N ARG A 46 12.32 -4.74 -8.15
CA ARG A 46 12.75 -3.37 -8.42
C ARG A 46 13.48 -3.26 -9.75
N ILE A 47 13.10 -2.27 -10.54
CA ILE A 47 13.89 -1.77 -11.66
C ILE A 47 14.17 -0.30 -11.39
N SER A 48 15.43 0.11 -11.43
CA SER A 48 15.76 1.51 -11.20
C SER A 48 16.95 2.05 -11.96
N THR A 49 16.87 3.33 -12.31
CA THR A 49 17.99 4.11 -12.83
C THR A 49 18.30 5.29 -11.90
N ALA A 50 19.57 5.67 -11.81
CA ALA A 50 19.97 6.82 -11.00
C ALA A 50 19.67 8.17 -11.69
N THR A 51 19.96 8.28 -12.98
CA THR A 51 19.87 9.56 -13.72
C THR A 51 19.21 9.48 -15.09
N GLY A 52 19.22 8.31 -15.72
CA GLY A 52 18.68 8.15 -17.08
C GLY A 52 17.32 7.47 -17.10
N ASP A 53 16.96 6.98 -18.28
CA ASP A 53 15.61 6.57 -18.62
C ASP A 53 15.41 5.05 -18.46
N ILE A 54 14.16 4.63 -18.27
CA ILE A 54 13.74 3.25 -18.39
C ILE A 54 12.79 3.16 -19.58
N SER A 55 13.16 2.39 -20.60
CA SER A 55 12.33 2.13 -21.78
C SER A 55 11.94 0.65 -21.83
N ILE A 56 10.65 0.36 -21.93
CA ILE A 56 10.10 -1.00 -21.99
C ILE A 56 9.17 -1.09 -23.19
N VAL A 57 9.49 -2.00 -24.10
CA VAL A 57 8.65 -2.35 -25.25
C VAL A 57 8.26 -3.82 -25.11
N ALA A 58 6.96 -4.11 -24.96
CA ALA A 58 6.47 -5.47 -24.90
C ALA A 58 5.01 -5.62 -25.30
N ASP A 59 4.59 -6.78 -25.84
CA ASP A 59 3.17 -6.99 -26.16
C ASP A 59 2.32 -6.94 -24.88
N SER A 60 2.76 -7.61 -23.80
CA SER A 60 2.11 -7.51 -22.49
C SER A 60 3.05 -6.90 -21.45
N PHE A 61 2.60 -5.84 -20.77
CA PHE A 61 3.31 -5.23 -19.64
C PHE A 61 2.53 -5.41 -18.33
N GLU A 62 3.20 -5.94 -17.31
CA GLU A 62 2.69 -5.98 -15.94
C GLU A 62 3.75 -5.52 -14.94
N ASN A 63 3.39 -4.55 -14.10
CA ASN A 63 4.08 -4.24 -12.86
C ASN A 63 3.16 -4.61 -11.69
N ALA A 64 3.54 -5.64 -10.94
CA ALA A 64 2.71 -6.26 -9.92
C ALA A 64 3.41 -6.36 -8.57
N GLY A 65 2.80 -5.77 -7.55
CA GLY A 65 3.11 -6.04 -6.15
C GLY A 65 2.20 -7.13 -5.61
N GLN A 66 2.25 -7.27 -4.29
CA GLN A 66 1.54 -8.30 -3.56
C GLN A 66 0.97 -7.72 -2.26
N ASP A 67 -0.29 -7.98 -1.96
CA ASP A 67 -0.86 -7.66 -0.65
C ASP A 67 -0.36 -8.68 0.39
N ILE A 68 0.01 -8.20 1.57
CA ILE A 68 0.31 -9.05 2.74
C ILE A 68 -0.94 -9.10 3.61
N PHE A 69 -1.46 -10.30 3.89
CA PHE A 69 -2.70 -10.48 4.62
C PHE A 69 -2.51 -10.92 6.07
N GLU A 70 -3.37 -10.41 6.96
CA GLU A 70 -3.70 -11.06 8.21
C GLU A 70 -4.93 -11.96 8.02
N HIS A 71 -4.79 -13.20 8.46
CA HIS A 71 -5.82 -14.23 8.42
C HIS A 71 -6.32 -14.49 9.83
N ARG A 72 -7.54 -14.05 10.12
CA ARG A 72 -8.23 -14.35 11.37
C ARG A 72 -9.18 -15.52 11.16
N THR A 73 -8.87 -16.65 11.78
CA THR A 73 -9.71 -17.85 11.75
C THR A 73 -10.45 -17.98 13.07
N ILE A 74 -11.78 -17.92 13.00
CA ILE A 74 -12.67 -18.09 14.16
C ILE A 74 -13.36 -19.44 14.02
N GLU A 75 -12.94 -20.40 14.84
CA GLU A 75 -13.66 -21.66 14.99
C GLU A 75 -14.65 -21.53 16.14
N TRP A 76 -15.91 -21.84 15.89
CA TRP A 76 -16.94 -21.75 16.93
C TRP A 76 -17.72 -23.05 17.04
N ALA A 77 -18.17 -23.33 18.26
CA ALA A 77 -19.09 -24.41 18.56
C ALA A 77 -20.16 -23.93 19.55
N ARG A 78 -21.41 -24.27 19.25
CA ARG A 78 -22.54 -24.03 20.14
C ARG A 78 -23.04 -25.37 20.65
N ALA A 79 -23.25 -25.47 21.95
CA ALA A 79 -23.82 -26.65 22.58
C ALA A 79 -24.84 -26.24 23.65
N HIS A 80 -25.75 -27.15 23.97
CA HIS A 80 -26.59 -27.00 25.16
C HIS A 80 -26.35 -28.16 26.13
N ALA A 81 -26.51 -27.89 27.42
CA ALA A 81 -26.51 -28.92 28.44
C ALA A 81 -27.91 -29.54 28.59
N ASN A 82 -27.99 -30.87 28.56
CA ASN A 82 -29.24 -31.57 28.87
C ASN A 82 -29.39 -31.78 30.39
N GLU A 83 -30.49 -31.31 30.98
CA GLU A 83 -30.82 -31.54 32.39
C GLU A 83 -31.40 -32.95 32.62
N HIS A 84 -30.50 -33.93 32.81
CA HIS A 84 -30.78 -35.28 33.33
C HIS A 84 -29.79 -35.64 34.45
N LYS A 85 -30.02 -36.75 35.18
CA LYS A 85 -29.13 -37.26 36.25
C LYS A 85 -27.65 -37.45 35.83
N SER A 86 -27.36 -37.40 34.53
CA SER A 86 -26.00 -37.36 33.96
C SER A 86 -25.96 -36.27 32.87
N PRO A 87 -25.43 -35.07 33.16
CA PRO A 87 -25.35 -33.99 32.18
C PRO A 87 -24.50 -34.41 30.98
N ARG A 88 -25.02 -34.21 29.76
CA ARG A 88 -24.27 -34.35 28.50
C ARG A 88 -24.45 -33.10 27.65
N LEU A 89 -23.36 -32.62 27.07
CA LEU A 89 -23.35 -31.52 26.10
C LEU A 89 -23.80 -32.06 24.74
N ALA A 90 -24.83 -31.46 24.16
CA ALA A 90 -25.25 -31.73 22.78
C ALA A 90 -24.86 -30.54 21.91
N VAL A 91 -24.02 -30.77 20.90
CA VAL A 91 -23.57 -29.74 19.95
C VAL A 91 -24.72 -29.38 19.01
N GLU A 92 -25.09 -28.10 18.97
CA GLU A 92 -26.14 -27.54 18.10
C GLU A 92 -25.59 -27.05 16.76
N GLY A 93 -24.31 -26.68 16.72
CA GLY A 93 -23.66 -26.18 15.51
C GLY A 93 -22.18 -25.97 15.73
N ARG A 94 -21.42 -26.07 14.65
CA ARG A 94 -20.01 -25.71 14.58
C ARG A 94 -19.72 -25.07 13.24
N GLY A 95 -18.73 -24.19 13.19
CA GLY A 95 -18.32 -23.55 11.95
C GLY A 95 -16.94 -22.92 12.08
N THR A 96 -16.39 -22.57 10.92
CA THR A 96 -15.14 -21.84 10.78
C THR A 96 -15.41 -20.61 9.93
N GLU A 97 -15.05 -19.44 10.43
CA GLU A 97 -15.10 -18.17 9.71
C GLU A 97 -13.67 -17.70 9.49
N VAL A 98 -13.31 -17.37 8.25
CA VAL A 98 -11.99 -16.85 7.91
C VAL A 98 -12.17 -15.44 7.39
N VAL A 99 -11.62 -14.47 8.11
CA VAL A 99 -11.55 -13.08 7.69
C VAL A 99 -10.13 -12.83 7.19
N ARG A 100 -10.01 -12.34 5.95
CA ARG A 100 -8.74 -11.90 5.36
C ARG A 100 -8.72 -10.38 5.34
N THR A 101 -7.66 -9.76 5.82
CA THR A 101 -7.50 -8.31 5.82
C THR A 101 -6.11 -7.98 5.29
N ALA A 102 -6.03 -7.23 4.19
CA ALA A 102 -4.77 -6.69 3.72
C ALA A 102 -4.23 -5.75 4.79
N ILE A 103 -2.97 -5.94 5.19
CA ILE A 103 -2.31 -5.15 6.24
C ILE A 103 -1.10 -4.39 5.69
N ASP A 104 -0.43 -4.90 4.66
CA ASP A 104 0.78 -4.30 4.08
C ASP A 104 0.97 -4.72 2.61
N HIS A 105 2.04 -4.25 1.96
CA HIS A 105 2.37 -4.51 0.55
C HIS A 105 3.81 -4.98 0.36
N ALA A 106 4.02 -5.96 -0.51
CA ALA A 106 5.29 -6.24 -1.15
C ALA A 106 5.33 -5.53 -2.51
N TYR A 107 6.34 -4.68 -2.74
CA TYR A 107 6.27 -3.71 -3.85
C TYR A 107 6.81 -4.22 -5.19
N GLY A 108 6.03 -4.05 -6.26
CA GLY A 108 6.52 -4.04 -7.65
C GLY A 108 6.91 -2.63 -8.05
N THR A 109 8.21 -2.34 -8.20
CA THR A 109 8.72 -0.98 -8.44
C THR A 109 9.46 -0.82 -9.77
N ILE A 110 9.10 0.22 -10.51
CA ILE A 110 9.88 0.76 -11.63
C ILE A 110 10.13 2.24 -11.34
N SER A 111 11.41 2.64 -11.19
CA SER A 111 11.78 4.01 -10.80
C SER A 111 12.93 4.56 -11.64
N ALA A 112 12.66 5.55 -12.49
CA ALA A 112 13.68 6.22 -13.27
C ALA A 112 14.07 7.59 -12.68
N GLY A 113 15.35 7.93 -12.75
CA GLY A 113 15.81 9.31 -12.54
C GLY A 113 15.43 10.25 -13.70
N GLY A 114 15.33 9.69 -14.91
CA GLY A 114 14.80 10.33 -16.10
C GLY A 114 13.36 9.90 -16.40
N ARG A 115 13.04 9.61 -17.65
CA ARG A 115 11.71 9.17 -18.10
C ARG A 115 11.50 7.67 -17.88
N VAL A 116 10.29 7.27 -17.51
CA VAL A 116 9.80 5.90 -17.73
C VAL A 116 8.92 5.90 -18.99
N SER A 117 9.29 5.12 -20.00
CA SER A 117 8.54 4.95 -21.24
C SER A 117 8.11 3.50 -21.40
N ILE A 118 6.80 3.25 -21.51
CA ILE A 118 6.21 1.91 -21.67
C ILE A 118 5.39 1.90 -22.95
N SER A 119 5.70 0.98 -23.87
CA SER A 119 4.92 0.73 -25.07
C SER A 119 4.44 -0.72 -25.05
N ALA A 120 3.12 -0.95 -25.02
CA ALA A 120 2.54 -2.28 -24.96
C ALA A 120 1.16 -2.43 -25.61
N ASP A 121 0.63 -3.65 -25.73
CA ASP A 121 -0.80 -3.82 -26.03
C ASP A 121 -1.64 -3.56 -24.79
N HIS A 122 -1.22 -4.08 -23.64
CA HIS A 122 -1.88 -3.83 -22.36
C HIS A 122 -0.85 -3.45 -21.32
N ALA A 123 -1.14 -2.40 -20.56
CA ALA A 123 -0.27 -1.92 -19.49
C ALA A 123 -0.98 -2.03 -18.14
N LEU A 124 -0.50 -2.94 -17.30
CA LEU A 124 -1.06 -3.22 -15.98
C LEU A 124 -0.10 -2.75 -14.88
N ASN A 125 -0.60 -1.96 -13.93
CA ASN A 125 0.13 -1.56 -12.72
C ASN A 125 -0.76 -1.82 -11.51
N GLY A 126 -0.44 -2.79 -10.65
CA GLY A 126 -1.35 -3.16 -9.56
C GLY A 126 -0.89 -4.32 -8.68
N ILE A 127 -1.83 -5.05 -8.10
CA ILE A 127 -1.55 -6.14 -7.17
C ILE A 127 -1.97 -7.45 -7.83
N SER A 128 -1.06 -8.43 -7.83
CA SER A 128 -1.20 -9.72 -8.55
C SER A 128 -2.46 -10.49 -8.14
N GLU A 129 -2.81 -10.50 -6.84
CA GLU A 129 -4.02 -11.18 -6.33
C GLU A 129 -5.33 -10.59 -6.85
N ASN A 130 -5.30 -9.34 -7.29
CA ASN A 130 -6.44 -8.67 -7.92
C ASN A 130 -6.40 -8.76 -9.46
N SER A 131 -5.30 -9.23 -10.08
CA SER A 131 -5.12 -9.31 -11.55
C SER A 131 -6.08 -10.30 -12.23
N GLY A 132 -6.70 -11.23 -11.49
CA GLY A 132 -7.73 -12.15 -12.01
C GLY A 132 -9.08 -11.50 -12.37
N MET A 133 -9.24 -10.21 -12.08
CA MET A 133 -10.44 -9.44 -12.40
C MET A 133 -10.19 -8.65 -13.68
N ALA A 134 -10.55 -9.27 -14.82
CA ALA A 134 -10.42 -8.68 -16.16
C ALA A 134 -10.90 -7.21 -16.19
N PRO A 135 -10.36 -6.37 -17.10
CA PRO A 135 -10.79 -4.98 -17.29
C PRO A 135 -12.32 -4.79 -17.44
N GLY A 136 -13.04 -5.85 -17.86
CA GLY A 136 -14.51 -5.89 -17.98
C GLY A 136 -15.29 -6.31 -16.72
N GLY A 137 -14.65 -6.48 -15.56
CA GLY A 137 -15.33 -6.79 -14.28
C GLY A 137 -15.86 -5.57 -13.52
N ILE A 138 -15.56 -4.36 -14.01
CA ILE A 138 -16.00 -3.10 -13.41
C ILE A 138 -17.33 -2.71 -14.07
N GLY A 139 -18.39 -2.69 -13.26
CA GLY A 139 -19.78 -2.79 -13.67
C GLY A 139 -20.28 -1.81 -14.73
N SER A 140 -21.25 -2.30 -15.51
CA SER A 140 -22.15 -1.47 -16.31
C SER A 140 -22.78 -0.37 -15.46
N ILE A 141 -22.73 0.87 -15.94
CA ILE A 141 -23.54 1.95 -15.38
C ILE A 141 -25.00 1.67 -15.72
N SER A 142 -25.83 1.46 -14.71
CA SER A 142 -27.28 1.64 -14.84
C SER A 142 -27.59 3.11 -14.55
N TYR A 143 -28.41 3.76 -15.37
CA TYR A 143 -28.84 5.17 -15.22
C TYR A 143 -29.56 5.50 -13.90
N ASP A 144 -29.63 4.56 -12.95
CA ASP A 144 -30.18 4.69 -11.59
C ASP A 144 -29.07 4.88 -10.51
N GLY A 145 -27.88 5.35 -10.89
CA GLY A 145 -26.88 5.85 -9.93
C GLY A 145 -26.15 4.79 -9.08
N GLY A 146 -26.16 3.52 -9.49
CA GLY A 146 -25.44 2.44 -8.81
C GLY A 146 -24.31 1.86 -9.67
N ILE A 147 -23.09 1.80 -9.13
CA ILE A 147 -22.03 0.92 -9.64
C ILE A 147 -22.29 -0.48 -9.06
N GLY A 148 -22.73 -1.43 -9.89
CA GLY A 148 -22.86 -2.83 -9.52
C GLY A 148 -21.55 -3.58 -9.78
N SER A 149 -20.81 -3.94 -8.72
CA SER A 149 -19.72 -4.91 -8.83
C SER A 149 -20.24 -6.31 -8.52
N SER A 150 -20.06 -7.27 -9.44
CA SER A 150 -20.26 -8.70 -9.16
C SER A 150 -18.96 -9.45 -8.85
N GLY A 151 -17.85 -8.75 -8.64
CA GLY A 151 -16.62 -9.34 -8.12
C GLY A 151 -16.20 -8.71 -6.78
N SER A 152 -15.68 -9.55 -5.89
CA SER A 152 -15.14 -9.13 -4.59
C SER A 152 -13.81 -8.41 -4.81
N VAL A 153 -13.83 -7.10 -5.00
CA VAL A 153 -12.59 -6.30 -4.95
C VAL A 153 -12.13 -6.24 -3.50
N ILE A 154 -10.92 -6.73 -3.23
CA ILE A 154 -10.28 -6.56 -1.92
C ILE A 154 -9.93 -5.07 -1.81
N ALA A 155 -10.46 -4.39 -0.79
CA ALA A 155 -10.12 -3.00 -0.52
C ALA A 155 -8.64 -2.91 -0.11
N PRO A 156 -7.93 -1.82 -0.49
CA PRO A 156 -6.56 -1.59 -0.04
C PRO A 156 -6.46 -1.64 1.51
N PRO A 157 -5.28 -1.96 2.06
CA PRO A 157 -5.05 -1.90 3.49
C PRO A 157 -5.42 -0.53 4.04
N ARG A 158 -5.83 -0.48 5.30
CA ARG A 158 -6.11 0.80 5.92
C ARG A 158 -4.77 1.49 6.22
N PRO A 159 -4.66 2.82 6.09
CA PRO A 159 -3.37 3.49 6.34
C PRO A 159 -2.86 3.30 7.79
N GLU A 160 -3.76 3.06 8.75
CA GLU A 160 -3.40 2.69 10.13
C GLU A 160 -2.92 1.24 10.32
N SER A 161 -3.16 0.35 9.34
CA SER A 161 -2.69 -1.04 9.42
C SER A 161 -1.32 -1.25 8.76
N LEU A 162 -0.88 -0.29 7.94
CA LEU A 162 0.46 -0.30 7.34
C LEU A 162 1.53 -0.27 8.43
N ASP A 163 2.59 -1.05 8.27
CA ASP A 163 3.72 -0.96 9.18
C ASP A 163 4.40 0.41 8.99
N GLN A 164 4.62 1.09 10.11
CA GLN A 164 5.27 2.40 10.17
C GLN A 164 6.70 2.29 10.71
N SER A 165 7.07 1.10 11.16
CA SER A 165 8.45 0.71 11.42
C SER A 165 8.91 -0.17 10.27
N VAL A 166 10.17 -0.08 9.87
CA VAL A 166 10.71 -1.15 9.02
C VAL A 166 10.74 -2.39 9.93
N ALA A 167 9.80 -3.32 9.77
CA ALA A 167 9.77 -4.61 10.48
C ALA A 167 11.12 -5.31 10.46
N HIS A 168 11.92 -5.01 9.42
CA HIS A 168 13.24 -5.52 9.12
C HIS A 168 14.36 -4.47 9.26
N LEU A 169 14.19 -3.39 10.05
CA LEU A 169 15.29 -2.45 10.32
C LEU A 169 16.50 -3.22 10.86
N ASP A 170 16.23 -4.20 11.73
CA ASP A 170 17.23 -5.11 12.28
C ASP A 170 17.89 -5.98 11.20
N ASP A 171 17.26 -6.27 10.06
CA ASP A 171 17.92 -6.95 8.93
C ASP A 171 18.81 -5.98 8.12
N LEU A 172 18.41 -4.70 8.01
CA LEU A 172 19.19 -3.66 7.33
C LEU A 172 20.46 -3.27 8.12
N ILE A 173 20.40 -3.34 9.45
CA ILE A 173 21.51 -2.93 10.33
C ILE A 173 22.16 -4.09 11.09
N GLY A 174 21.59 -5.30 11.03
CA GLY A 174 21.96 -6.44 11.87
C GLY A 174 23.34 -7.01 11.58
N PHE A 175 23.88 -6.74 10.39
CA PHE A 175 25.23 -7.13 10.02
C PHE A 175 26.08 -5.91 9.67
N LEU A 176 27.23 -5.80 10.33
CA LEU A 176 28.21 -4.79 9.97
C LEU A 176 28.76 -5.05 8.56
N PRO A 177 28.99 -3.99 7.76
CA PRO A 177 29.46 -4.13 6.39
C PRO A 177 30.75 -4.94 6.27
N ARG A 178 30.83 -5.78 5.24
CA ARG A 178 32.03 -6.57 4.89
C ARG A 178 32.55 -6.24 3.49
N ASP A 179 31.88 -5.34 2.80
CA ASP A 179 32.24 -4.83 1.49
C ASP A 179 33.27 -3.70 1.61
N GLY A 180 34.19 -3.60 0.65
CA GLY A 180 35.30 -2.63 0.70
C GLY A 180 34.88 -1.15 0.63
N LEU A 181 33.58 -0.88 0.45
CA LEU A 181 33.00 0.46 0.44
C LEU A 181 32.94 1.08 1.84
N PHE A 182 32.76 0.26 2.88
CA PHE A 182 32.62 0.71 4.25
C PHE A 182 33.72 0.14 5.14
N ILE A 183 34.07 0.89 6.17
CA ILE A 183 35.08 0.55 7.18
C ILE A 183 34.37 0.59 8.53
N VAL A 184 34.44 -0.52 9.27
CA VAL A 184 33.92 -0.60 10.64
C VAL A 184 34.96 -0.07 11.61
N ASN A 185 34.56 0.88 12.46
CA ASN A 185 35.41 1.50 13.45
C ASN A 185 34.88 1.25 14.88
N THR A 186 35.49 0.28 15.56
CA THR A 186 35.13 -0.13 16.92
C THR A 186 35.95 0.60 18.00
N THR A 187 36.69 1.65 17.63
CA THR A 187 37.51 2.40 18.59
C THR A 187 36.60 3.11 19.61
N PRO A 188 36.78 2.89 20.92
CA PRO A 188 35.95 3.54 21.94
C PRO A 188 35.98 5.07 21.84
N GLY A 189 34.81 5.70 21.82
CA GLY A 189 34.68 7.15 21.70
C GLY A 189 34.85 7.69 20.28
N HIS A 190 35.00 6.82 19.28
CA HIS A 190 34.90 7.20 17.89
C HIS A 190 33.47 7.64 17.54
N ARG A 191 33.33 8.59 16.61
CA ARG A 191 32.04 9.25 16.34
C ARG A 191 31.06 8.37 15.57
N TYR A 192 31.57 7.57 14.64
CA TYR A 192 30.80 6.72 13.73
C TYR A 192 31.22 5.27 13.91
N LEU A 193 30.28 4.32 13.93
CA LEU A 193 30.60 2.88 13.92
C LEU A 193 30.97 2.41 12.51
N ILE A 194 30.34 3.00 11.49
CA ILE A 194 30.57 2.69 10.08
C ILE A 194 30.98 3.95 9.33
N GLU A 195 32.11 3.91 8.65
CA GLU A 195 32.62 5.01 7.84
C GLU A 195 32.77 4.59 6.39
N THR A 196 32.53 5.51 5.47
CA THR A 196 32.73 5.25 4.06
C THR A 196 34.19 5.39 3.70
N ASN A 197 34.70 4.44 2.90
CA ASN A 197 36.07 4.44 2.46
C ASN A 197 36.35 5.69 1.59
N PRO A 198 37.21 6.62 2.03
CA PRO A 198 37.44 7.88 1.33
C PRO A 198 38.14 7.70 -0.02
N ALA A 199 38.72 6.53 -0.29
CA ALA A 199 39.28 6.20 -1.60
C ALA A 199 38.20 5.90 -2.67
N LEU A 200 36.95 5.68 -2.26
CA LEU A 200 35.86 5.21 -3.13
C LEU A 200 34.71 6.20 -3.29
N THR A 201 34.58 7.21 -2.42
CA THR A 201 33.53 8.24 -2.53
C THR A 201 33.97 9.59 -1.94
N SER A 202 33.21 10.65 -2.28
CA SER A 202 33.34 11.96 -1.64
C SER A 202 32.12 12.27 -0.77
N MET A 203 32.36 12.68 0.47
CA MET A 203 31.32 12.96 1.47
C MET A 203 30.70 14.36 1.36
N ALA A 204 31.26 15.24 0.51
CA ALA A 204 30.98 16.68 0.52
C ALA A 204 29.52 17.08 0.20
N LEU A 205 28.69 16.13 -0.23
CA LEU A 205 27.33 16.36 -0.70
C LEU A 205 26.25 15.72 0.20
N PHE A 206 26.61 15.08 1.32
CA PHE A 206 25.67 14.32 2.14
C PHE A 206 25.40 14.95 3.50
N TYR A 207 24.14 14.88 3.94
CA TYR A 207 23.71 15.22 5.29
C TYR A 207 23.47 13.93 6.07
N GLY A 208 23.91 13.89 7.33
CA GLY A 208 23.74 12.75 8.22
C GLY A 208 23.31 13.22 9.61
N SER A 209 23.21 12.29 10.55
CA SER A 209 22.80 12.52 11.94
C SER A 209 23.54 13.67 12.62
N ASP A 210 24.78 13.94 12.20
CA ASP A 210 25.56 15.11 12.62
C ASP A 210 24.86 16.45 12.39
N TYR A 211 24.21 16.61 11.24
CA TYR A 211 23.45 17.80 10.89
C TYR A 211 22.31 18.03 11.89
N PHE A 212 21.53 16.98 12.14
CA PHE A 212 20.40 17.01 13.07
C PHE A 212 20.86 17.32 14.50
N LEU A 213 21.93 16.67 14.98
CA LEU A 213 22.47 16.90 16.33
C LEU A 213 22.98 18.33 16.51
N ARG A 214 23.65 18.90 15.51
CA ARG A 214 24.07 20.30 15.52
C ARG A 214 22.89 21.25 15.56
N ARG A 215 21.84 21.00 14.76
CA ARG A 215 20.64 21.84 14.71
C ARG A 215 19.89 21.84 16.04
N THR A 216 19.93 20.72 16.74
CA THR A 216 19.25 20.49 18.01
C THR A 216 20.10 20.79 19.25
N GLY A 217 21.38 21.15 19.08
CA GLY A 217 22.32 21.45 20.16
C GLY A 217 22.71 20.24 21.02
N ILE A 218 22.50 19.01 20.53
CA ILE A 218 22.85 17.79 21.26
C ILE A 218 24.34 17.50 21.10
N ASP A 219 25.01 17.28 22.23
CA ASP A 219 26.44 16.98 22.29
C ASP A 219 26.67 15.52 22.70
N LEU A 220 26.98 14.68 21.70
CA LEU A 220 27.23 13.25 21.90
C LEU A 220 28.45 12.95 22.78
N SER A 221 29.39 13.88 22.92
CA SER A 221 30.58 13.68 23.78
C SER A 221 30.18 13.49 25.25
N LYS A 222 29.00 13.98 25.64
CA LYS A 222 28.46 13.88 27.00
C LYS A 222 27.67 12.60 27.24
N THR A 223 27.10 12.01 26.19
CA THR A 223 26.24 10.83 26.28
C THR A 223 26.96 9.52 25.96
N ARG A 224 28.20 9.57 25.46
CA ARG A 224 28.98 8.40 24.97
C ARG A 224 28.26 7.58 23.88
N GLN A 225 27.24 8.14 23.26
CA GLN A 225 26.51 7.50 22.17
C GLN A 225 27.28 7.71 20.86
N GLN A 226 27.42 6.63 20.08
CA GLN A 226 28.06 6.62 18.77
C GLN A 226 26.97 6.65 17.69
N LEU A 227 27.21 7.30 16.56
CA LEU A 227 26.31 7.24 15.41
C LEU A 227 26.53 5.93 14.64
N LEU A 228 25.46 5.35 14.08
CA LEU A 228 25.55 4.11 13.31
C LEU A 228 26.56 4.25 12.16
N GLY A 229 26.50 5.35 11.42
CA GLY A 229 27.49 5.59 10.37
C GLY A 229 27.63 7.05 9.98
N ASP A 230 28.51 7.30 9.04
CA ASP A 230 28.67 8.62 8.45
C ASP A 230 27.49 9.02 7.55
N ALA A 231 27.51 10.25 7.04
CA ALA A 231 26.41 10.80 6.26
C ALA A 231 26.07 9.99 5.00
N PHE A 232 27.06 9.38 4.33
CA PHE A 232 26.81 8.59 3.13
C PHE A 232 26.16 7.24 3.47
N HIS A 233 26.70 6.56 4.49
CA HIS A 233 26.13 5.32 5.00
C HIS A 233 24.68 5.51 5.47
N GLU A 234 24.43 6.54 6.28
CA GLU A 234 23.10 6.85 6.80
C GLU A 234 22.12 7.27 5.71
N THR A 235 22.57 8.04 4.70
CA THR A 235 21.72 8.39 3.55
C THR A 235 21.30 7.14 2.78
N ARG A 236 22.22 6.18 2.59
CA ARG A 236 21.89 4.89 1.97
C ARG A 236 20.88 4.12 2.81
N LEU A 237 21.09 4.01 4.12
CA LEU A 237 20.19 3.33 5.03
C LEU A 237 18.77 3.93 5.01
N VAL A 238 18.65 5.26 5.09
CA VAL A 238 17.36 5.95 5.01
C VAL A 238 16.69 5.70 3.66
N ARG A 239 17.44 5.68 2.56
CA ARG A 239 16.90 5.33 1.24
C ARG A 239 16.30 3.92 1.22
N GLU A 240 16.99 2.93 1.80
CA GLU A 240 16.49 1.55 1.85
C GLU A 240 15.24 1.46 2.74
N GLN A 241 15.19 2.18 3.86
CA GLN A 241 14.00 2.26 4.71
C GLN A 241 12.81 2.87 3.96
N ILE A 242 13.00 3.99 3.27
CA ILE A 242 11.95 4.63 2.46
C ILE A 242 11.45 3.66 1.39
N PHE A 243 12.36 2.96 0.71
CA PHE A 243 11.98 1.98 -0.29
C PHE A 243 11.18 0.82 0.32
N ALA A 244 11.64 0.25 1.43
CA ALA A 244 10.94 -0.83 2.12
C ALA A 244 9.52 -0.42 2.56
N LEU A 245 9.36 0.82 3.07
CA LEU A 245 8.07 1.32 3.54
C LEU A 245 7.12 1.73 2.41
N THR A 246 7.63 2.10 1.23
CA THR A 246 6.82 2.84 0.25
C THR A 246 6.89 2.33 -1.19
N GLY A 247 7.82 1.41 -1.48
CA GLY A 247 8.20 1.03 -2.85
C GLY A 247 8.81 2.18 -3.66
N ARG A 248 9.07 3.34 -3.05
CA ARG A 248 9.54 4.55 -3.76
C ARG A 248 10.95 4.90 -3.37
N ARG A 249 11.61 5.65 -4.25
CA ARG A 249 12.91 6.26 -3.97
C ARG A 249 12.77 7.57 -3.17
N PHE A 250 11.72 8.35 -3.44
CA PHE A 250 11.50 9.66 -2.81
C PHE A 250 10.09 9.78 -2.22
N LEU A 251 9.98 10.44 -1.05
CA LEU A 251 8.73 10.65 -0.32
C LEU A 251 7.96 11.90 -0.79
N SER A 252 8.65 12.90 -1.34
CA SER A 252 8.05 14.18 -1.76
C SER A 252 8.34 14.51 -3.23
N GLU A 253 7.39 15.24 -3.83
CA GLU A 253 7.34 15.67 -5.25
C GLU A 253 8.37 16.72 -5.64
N SER A 254 8.96 17.42 -4.67
CA SER A 254 9.97 18.45 -4.92
C SER A 254 11.40 17.91 -4.88
N LEU A 255 11.58 16.69 -4.38
CA LEU A 255 12.89 16.13 -4.08
C LEU A 255 13.45 15.40 -5.29
N SER A 256 14.66 15.77 -5.70
CA SER A 256 15.36 15.14 -6.84
C SER A 256 16.66 14.45 -6.45
N GLY A 257 17.06 14.53 -5.18
CA GLY A 257 18.31 13.96 -4.69
C GLY A 257 18.21 13.42 -3.26
N ASP A 258 19.03 12.41 -2.95
CA ASP A 258 19.01 11.77 -1.62
C ASP A 258 19.45 12.71 -0.51
N ALA A 259 20.39 13.61 -0.80
CA ALA A 259 20.84 14.62 0.16
C ALA A 259 19.73 15.62 0.49
N GLU A 260 18.96 16.05 -0.51
CA GLU A 260 17.82 16.95 -0.35
C GLU A 260 16.71 16.28 0.48
N GLN A 261 16.44 15.00 0.20
CA GLN A 261 15.49 14.21 0.98
C GLN A 261 15.92 14.05 2.43
N MET A 262 17.18 13.68 2.67
CA MET A 262 17.70 13.53 4.03
C MET A 262 17.63 14.84 4.80
N LEU A 263 17.97 15.96 4.14
CA LEU A 263 17.87 17.29 4.73
C LEU A 263 16.43 17.65 5.11
N ALA A 264 15.48 17.46 4.20
CA ALA A 264 14.06 17.75 4.44
C ALA A 264 13.51 16.91 5.61
N LEU A 265 13.81 15.61 5.65
CA LEU A 265 13.38 14.71 6.72
C LEU A 265 13.97 15.11 8.07
N MET A 266 15.22 15.56 8.11
CA MET A 266 15.86 16.05 9.34
C MET A 266 15.32 17.40 9.80
N ASP A 267 15.04 18.32 8.88
CA ASP A 267 14.45 19.62 9.22
C ASP A 267 13.02 19.44 9.75
N ASN A 268 12.24 18.54 9.16
CA ASN A 268 10.94 18.14 9.68
C ASN A 268 11.06 17.50 11.07
N ALA A 269 12.08 16.66 11.30
CA ALA A 269 12.35 16.05 12.61
C ALA A 269 12.65 17.10 13.69
N VAL A 270 13.40 18.16 13.35
CA VAL A 270 13.69 19.27 14.25
C VAL A 270 12.41 20.00 14.65
N ALA A 271 11.50 20.24 13.71
CA ALA A 271 10.21 20.85 13.99
C ALA A 271 9.32 19.93 14.87
N ALA A 272 9.21 18.65 14.51
CA ALA A 272 8.40 17.66 15.23
C ALA A 272 8.91 17.43 16.66
N ARG A 273 10.23 17.56 16.90
CA ARG A 273 10.80 17.40 18.24
C ARG A 273 10.17 18.33 19.27
N GLU A 274 10.08 19.61 18.95
CA GLU A 274 9.56 20.62 19.88
C GLU A 274 8.04 20.48 20.02
N GLU A 275 7.34 20.19 18.94
CA GLU A 275 5.87 20.06 18.91
C GLU A 275 5.38 18.82 19.70
N LEU A 276 6.07 17.69 19.56
CA LEU A 276 5.67 16.41 20.12
C LEU A 276 6.50 15.98 21.35
N ASN A 277 7.39 16.86 21.83
CA ASN A 277 8.30 16.60 22.96
C ASN A 277 9.15 15.32 22.77
N LEU A 278 9.71 15.14 21.57
CA LEU A 278 10.47 13.94 21.23
C LEU A 278 11.85 13.94 21.89
N SER A 279 12.32 12.76 22.27
CA SER A 279 13.64 12.55 22.88
C SER A 279 14.55 11.71 21.98
N VAL A 280 15.76 12.21 21.72
CA VAL A 280 16.75 11.47 20.93
C VAL A 280 17.16 10.19 21.65
N GLY A 281 17.29 9.11 20.89
CA GLY A 281 17.59 7.78 21.41
C GLY A 281 16.34 6.98 21.83
N VAL A 282 15.14 7.57 21.75
CA VAL A 282 13.87 6.93 22.10
C VAL A 282 13.00 6.83 20.85
N ALA A 283 12.47 5.64 20.59
CA ALA A 283 11.50 5.39 19.50
C ALA A 283 10.18 6.14 19.75
N LEU A 284 9.51 6.57 18.68
CA LEU A 284 8.24 7.27 18.78
C LEU A 284 7.12 6.30 19.20
N SER A 285 6.20 6.77 20.05
CA SER A 285 4.98 6.03 20.35
C SER A 285 3.99 6.09 19.18
N ALA A 286 3.05 5.15 19.11
CA ALA A 286 2.01 5.14 18.08
C ALA A 286 1.22 6.47 18.02
N GLU A 287 0.97 7.09 19.18
CA GLU A 287 0.30 8.39 19.26
C GLU A 287 1.17 9.52 18.71
N GLN A 288 2.49 9.48 18.94
CA GLN A 288 3.42 10.47 18.40
C GLN A 288 3.53 10.34 16.88
N VAL A 289 3.61 9.11 16.36
CA VAL A 289 3.64 8.88 14.90
C VAL A 289 2.34 9.35 14.25
N ALA A 290 1.19 9.03 14.84
CA ALA A 290 -0.11 9.49 14.35
C ALA A 290 -0.28 11.02 14.35
N ALA A 291 0.48 11.72 15.21
CA ALA A 291 0.48 13.18 15.30
C ALA A 291 1.50 13.87 14.38
N LEU A 292 2.31 13.13 13.61
CA LEU A 292 3.29 13.72 12.70
C LEU A 292 2.59 14.51 11.58
N ALA A 293 2.96 15.78 11.44
CA ALA A 293 2.50 16.64 10.35
C ALA A 293 3.26 16.38 9.03
N SER A 294 4.45 15.81 9.08
CA SER A 294 5.32 15.55 7.94
C SER A 294 6.20 14.34 8.20
N ASP A 295 6.71 13.71 7.14
CA ASP A 295 7.64 12.59 7.25
C ASP A 295 8.96 13.07 7.88
N ILE A 296 9.56 12.23 8.73
CA ILE A 296 10.78 12.57 9.47
C ILE A 296 11.80 11.43 9.43
N VAL A 297 13.07 11.78 9.70
CA VAL A 297 14.11 10.83 10.14
C VAL A 297 14.46 11.14 11.58
N TRP A 298 14.29 10.14 12.46
CA TRP A 298 14.51 10.26 13.89
C TRP A 298 15.67 9.39 14.37
N LEU A 299 16.39 9.78 15.42
CA LEU A 299 17.51 9.00 15.96
C LEU A 299 17.07 8.13 17.13
N GLU A 300 17.21 6.81 16.97
CA GLU A 300 16.90 5.80 17.99
C GLU A 300 18.14 5.07 18.47
N THR A 301 18.18 4.70 19.75
CA THR A 301 19.24 3.86 20.29
C THR A 301 18.97 2.40 19.93
N ARG A 302 19.93 1.74 19.28
CA ARG A 302 19.89 0.30 18.94
C ARG A 302 21.21 -0.36 19.30
N VAL A 303 21.19 -1.68 19.46
CA VAL A 303 22.40 -2.49 19.64
C VAL A 303 22.71 -3.23 18.34
N VAL A 304 23.83 -2.88 17.70
CA VAL A 304 24.30 -3.50 16.45
C VAL A 304 25.58 -4.27 16.72
N GLU A 305 25.56 -5.60 16.56
CA GLU A 305 26.73 -6.47 16.82
C GLU A 305 27.41 -6.14 18.18
N GLY A 306 26.60 -5.90 19.22
CA GLY A 306 27.06 -5.58 20.57
C GLY A 306 27.44 -4.11 20.84
N HIS A 307 27.27 -3.21 19.86
CA HIS A 307 27.56 -1.78 20.00
C HIS A 307 26.27 -0.97 20.13
N GLU A 308 26.15 -0.16 21.17
CA GLU A 308 25.02 0.76 21.35
C GLU A 308 25.23 2.02 20.49
N VAL A 309 24.38 2.21 19.49
CA VAL A 309 24.48 3.29 18.50
C VAL A 309 23.16 3.99 18.27
N LEU A 310 23.23 5.25 17.83
CA LEU A 310 22.09 6.00 17.31
C LEU A 310 21.89 5.67 15.83
N VAL A 311 20.70 5.20 15.50
CA VAL A 311 20.29 4.78 14.16
C VAL A 311 19.25 5.78 13.63
N PRO A 312 19.41 6.30 12.40
CA PRO A 312 18.36 7.07 11.75
C PRO A 312 17.22 6.15 11.33
N VAL A 313 16.00 6.43 11.80
CA VAL A 313 14.78 5.68 11.54
C VAL A 313 13.75 6.57 10.86
N VAL A 314 13.16 6.08 9.77
CA VAL A 314 12.15 6.82 9.00
C VAL A 314 10.77 6.63 9.63
N TYR A 315 10.05 7.73 9.83
CA TYR A 315 8.65 7.73 10.24
C TYR A 315 7.81 8.50 9.21
N LEU A 316 6.70 7.89 8.79
CA LEU A 316 5.81 8.45 7.79
C LEU A 316 4.58 9.09 8.46
N CYS A 317 4.21 10.27 7.98
CA CYS A 317 2.99 10.94 8.38
C CYS A 317 1.75 10.29 7.72
N ARG A 318 0.57 10.64 8.23
CA ARG A 318 -0.70 10.07 7.75
C ARG A 318 -0.93 10.25 6.25
N ASN A 319 -0.57 11.40 5.71
CA ASN A 319 -0.77 11.70 4.29
C ASN A 319 0.07 10.78 3.38
N SER A 320 1.31 10.50 3.77
CA SER A 320 2.18 9.58 3.03
C SER A 320 1.64 8.15 3.10
N LEU A 321 1.20 7.72 4.27
CA LEU A 321 0.58 6.40 4.48
C LEU A 321 -0.71 6.22 3.67
N ASP A 322 -1.58 7.23 3.62
CA ASP A 322 -2.80 7.23 2.80
C ASP A 322 -2.48 7.06 1.31
N THR A 323 -1.32 7.53 0.85
CA THR A 323 -0.87 7.42 -0.54
C THR A 323 -0.24 6.06 -0.84
N ILE A 324 0.41 5.44 0.15
CA ILE A 324 1.06 4.13 0.03
C ILE A 324 0.02 3.00 0.13
N ALA A 325 -0.96 3.15 1.02
CA ALA A 325 -2.07 2.22 1.19
C ALA A 325 -2.78 1.90 -0.13
N ARG A 326 -2.84 2.88 -1.05
CA ARG A 326 -3.50 2.79 -2.35
C ARG A 326 -2.84 1.86 -3.38
N GLY A 327 -1.71 1.23 -3.08
CA GLY A 327 -1.34 -0.01 -3.76
C GLY A 327 0.13 -0.40 -3.73
N GLY A 328 0.36 -1.71 -3.75
CA GLY A 328 1.68 -2.35 -3.76
C GLY A 328 2.46 -2.29 -5.07
N SER A 329 2.06 -1.47 -6.05
CA SER A 329 2.85 -1.28 -7.28
C SER A 329 3.13 0.18 -7.56
N VAL A 330 4.36 0.48 -7.97
CA VAL A 330 4.89 1.82 -8.11
C VAL A 330 5.61 1.98 -9.45
N ILE A 331 5.16 2.93 -10.27
CA ILE A 331 5.88 3.42 -11.45
C ILE A 331 6.17 4.90 -11.22
N VAL A 332 7.46 5.26 -11.17
CA VAL A 332 7.89 6.64 -10.91
C VAL A 332 8.98 7.06 -11.89
N GLY A 333 8.86 8.27 -12.44
CA GLY A 333 9.90 8.90 -13.24
C GLY A 333 9.93 10.41 -13.03
N ARG A 334 10.95 11.07 -13.58
CA ARG A 334 10.88 12.52 -13.83
C ARG A 334 9.71 12.80 -14.76
N ASP A 335 9.63 12.08 -15.87
CA ASP A 335 8.46 12.00 -16.74
C ASP A 335 7.97 10.54 -16.80
N VAL A 336 6.68 10.33 -17.06
CA VAL A 336 6.13 8.99 -17.32
C VAL A 336 5.29 9.02 -18.59
N GLU A 337 5.55 8.08 -19.49
CA GLU A 337 4.86 7.95 -20.76
C GLU A 337 4.42 6.49 -20.95
N ILE A 338 3.13 6.25 -21.10
CA ILE A 338 2.56 4.93 -21.31
C ILE A 338 1.71 4.96 -22.59
N HIS A 339 2.12 4.15 -23.57
CA HIS A 339 1.39 3.95 -24.82
C HIS A 339 0.89 2.51 -24.86
N ALA A 340 -0.42 2.33 -24.73
CA ALA A 340 -1.08 1.04 -24.85
C ALA A 340 -1.94 0.99 -26.12
N SER A 341 -1.79 -0.03 -26.96
CA SER A 341 -2.69 -0.23 -28.12
C SER A 341 -4.09 -0.68 -27.68
N GLY A 342 -4.16 -1.38 -26.55
CA GLY A 342 -5.35 -1.81 -25.82
C GLY A 342 -5.54 -1.02 -24.52
N ASP A 343 -5.86 -1.70 -23.42
CA ASP A 343 -6.23 -1.03 -22.16
C ASP A 343 -5.03 -0.78 -21.25
N THR A 344 -5.07 0.33 -20.52
CA THR A 344 -4.21 0.60 -19.36
C THR A 344 -5.03 0.48 -18.08
N ALA A 345 -4.56 -0.29 -17.10
CA ALA A 345 -5.20 -0.42 -15.80
C ALA A 345 -4.21 -0.12 -14.67
N ASN A 346 -4.57 0.85 -13.83
CA ASN A 346 -3.84 1.23 -12.65
C ASN A 346 -4.65 0.95 -11.38
N ARG A 347 -4.05 0.16 -10.49
CA ARG A 347 -4.49 -0.11 -9.11
C ARG A 347 -3.36 0.10 -8.10
N GLY A 348 -2.23 0.63 -8.57
CA GLY A 348 -1.12 1.06 -7.75
C GLY A 348 -0.90 2.56 -7.92
N VAL A 349 0.35 2.97 -7.97
CA VAL A 349 0.77 4.36 -8.13
C VAL A 349 1.55 4.50 -9.43
N ILE A 350 1.12 5.44 -10.28
CA ILE A 350 1.87 5.93 -11.43
C ILE A 350 2.11 7.41 -11.20
N LYS A 351 3.38 7.81 -11.11
CA LYS A 351 3.73 9.18 -10.72
C LYS A 351 4.89 9.76 -11.54
N ALA A 352 4.74 10.98 -11.99
CA ALA A 352 5.80 11.80 -12.57
C ALA A 352 6.11 12.99 -11.67
N LEU A 353 7.35 13.48 -11.71
CA LEU A 353 7.71 14.79 -11.12
C LEU A 353 7.30 15.94 -12.06
N GLY A 354 7.42 15.72 -13.36
CA GLY A 354 7.00 16.60 -14.45
C GLY A 354 5.79 16.02 -15.16
N ASP A 355 5.96 15.65 -16.43
CA ASP A 355 4.83 15.27 -17.29
C ASP A 355 4.49 13.77 -17.15
N LEU A 356 3.19 13.48 -17.01
CA LEU A 356 2.63 12.13 -17.08
C LEU A 356 1.65 12.06 -18.25
N ALA A 357 1.95 11.22 -19.24
CA ALA A 357 1.10 10.97 -20.40
C ALA A 357 0.71 9.49 -20.49
N ILE A 358 -0.59 9.21 -20.65
CA ILE A 358 -1.10 7.86 -20.95
C ILE A 358 -1.99 7.95 -22.18
N SER A 359 -1.66 7.19 -23.23
CA SER A 359 -2.50 6.96 -24.40
C SER A 359 -2.91 5.50 -24.46
N ALA A 360 -4.22 5.22 -24.49
CA ALA A 360 -4.76 3.86 -24.50
C ALA A 360 -6.11 3.75 -25.23
N ARG A 361 -6.61 2.53 -25.44
CA ARG A 361 -8.03 2.31 -25.78
C ARG A 361 -8.94 2.72 -24.63
N ASN A 362 -8.71 2.17 -23.43
CA ASN A 362 -9.34 2.63 -22.19
C ASN A 362 -8.29 2.85 -21.10
N VAL A 363 -8.57 3.78 -20.19
CA VAL A 363 -7.77 4.00 -18.99
C VAL A 363 -8.63 3.71 -17.76
N PHE A 364 -8.25 2.69 -16.99
CA PHE A 364 -8.90 2.31 -15.75
C PHE A 364 -8.01 2.68 -14.55
N ASN A 365 -8.38 3.71 -13.79
CA ASN A 365 -7.77 4.01 -12.49
C ASN A 365 -8.70 3.57 -11.36
N THR A 366 -8.42 2.43 -10.75
CA THR A 366 -9.31 1.80 -9.75
C THR A 366 -8.59 1.64 -8.42
N PHE A 367 -8.99 2.40 -7.40
CA PHE A 367 -8.25 2.56 -6.12
C PHE A 367 -6.81 3.10 -6.23
N GLY A 368 -6.25 3.18 -7.45
CA GLY A 368 -4.91 3.66 -7.72
C GLY A 368 -4.78 5.19 -7.75
N THR A 369 -3.52 5.62 -7.87
CA THR A 369 -3.13 7.02 -8.00
C THR A 369 -2.41 7.25 -9.32
N ILE A 370 -2.83 8.26 -10.07
CA ILE A 370 -2.13 8.80 -11.24
C ILE A 370 -1.79 10.26 -10.93
N GLN A 371 -0.50 10.61 -10.93
CA GLN A 371 -0.06 11.94 -10.50
C GLN A 371 1.12 12.49 -11.30
N GLY A 372 1.09 13.79 -11.65
CA GLY A 372 2.20 14.51 -12.28
C GLY A 372 2.10 16.01 -12.03
N ASP A 373 3.05 16.82 -12.53
CA ASP A 373 2.82 18.27 -12.67
C ASP A 373 1.78 18.52 -13.76
N THR A 374 1.99 17.94 -14.95
CA THR A 374 0.99 17.89 -16.02
C THR A 374 0.55 16.45 -16.21
N VAL A 375 -0.75 16.18 -16.11
CA VAL A 375 -1.33 14.86 -16.36
C VAL A 375 -2.18 14.91 -17.62
N THR A 376 -1.83 14.11 -18.62
CA THR A 376 -2.57 13.96 -19.88
C THR A 376 -3.00 12.51 -20.05
N LEU A 377 -4.31 12.26 -20.02
CA LEU A 377 -4.89 10.95 -20.31
C LEU A 377 -5.70 11.02 -21.61
N GLU A 378 -5.28 10.27 -22.62
CA GLU A 378 -5.96 10.15 -23.91
C GLU A 378 -6.48 8.72 -24.10
N ALA A 379 -7.79 8.56 -24.11
CA ALA A 379 -8.45 7.28 -24.35
C ALA A 379 -9.19 7.28 -25.70
N GLY A 380 -8.93 6.27 -26.53
CA GLY A 380 -9.70 6.05 -27.76
C GLY A 380 -11.18 5.77 -27.49
N GLU A 381 -11.49 5.16 -26.35
CA GLU A 381 -12.84 4.88 -25.85
C GLU A 381 -13.12 5.67 -24.57
N SER A 382 -12.82 5.12 -23.39
CA SER A 382 -13.26 5.74 -22.13
C SER A 382 -12.18 5.82 -21.05
N ILE A 383 -12.33 6.79 -20.15
CA ILE A 383 -11.54 6.95 -18.94
C ILE A 383 -12.44 6.65 -17.73
N PHE A 384 -12.01 5.72 -16.88
CA PHE A 384 -12.73 5.32 -15.67
C PHE A 384 -11.85 5.57 -14.43
N ASN A 385 -12.23 6.53 -13.60
CA ASN A 385 -11.60 6.80 -12.31
C ASN A 385 -12.52 6.35 -11.17
N THR A 386 -12.37 5.10 -10.73
CA THR A 386 -13.24 4.44 -9.75
C THR A 386 -12.55 4.32 -8.39
N SER A 387 -12.94 5.15 -7.42
CA SER A 387 -12.25 5.25 -6.11
C SER A 387 -10.75 5.55 -6.21
N GLY A 388 -10.28 5.98 -7.40
CA GLY A 388 -8.91 6.37 -7.65
C GLY A 388 -8.71 7.88 -7.53
N LEU A 389 -7.44 8.28 -7.48
CA LEU A 389 -7.01 9.68 -7.50
C LEU A 389 -6.30 9.98 -8.82
N ILE A 390 -6.75 11.01 -9.52
CA ILE A 390 -6.01 11.64 -10.63
C ILE A 390 -5.66 13.06 -10.16
N LYS A 391 -4.38 13.41 -10.13
CA LYS A 391 -3.94 14.68 -9.57
C LYS A 391 -2.81 15.32 -10.37
N GLY A 392 -2.88 16.62 -10.58
CA GLY A 392 -1.74 17.40 -11.07
C GLY A 392 -1.87 18.89 -10.84
N ARG A 393 -0.87 19.65 -11.29
CA ARG A 393 -1.04 21.09 -11.46
C ARG A 393 -2.02 21.32 -12.60
N ASP A 394 -1.73 20.79 -13.77
CA ASP A 394 -2.67 20.76 -14.89
C ASP A 394 -3.12 19.32 -15.16
N VAL A 395 -4.42 19.14 -15.44
CA VAL A 395 -5.01 17.84 -15.75
C VAL A 395 -5.84 17.93 -17.03
N SER A 396 -5.50 17.14 -18.04
CA SER A 396 -6.22 17.03 -19.31
C SER A 396 -6.68 15.59 -19.53
N LEU A 397 -8.00 15.40 -19.59
CA LEU A 397 -8.64 14.10 -19.82
C LEU A 397 -9.40 14.16 -21.15
N ALA A 398 -9.02 13.34 -22.12
CA ALA A 398 -9.69 13.23 -23.41
C ALA A 398 -10.11 11.79 -23.67
N ALA A 399 -11.38 11.57 -24.00
CA ALA A 399 -11.95 10.26 -24.29
C ALA A 399 -12.82 10.31 -25.55
N GLY A 400 -12.67 9.33 -26.45
CA GLY A 400 -13.52 9.21 -27.63
C GLY A 400 -14.99 8.90 -27.31
N GLN A 401 -15.27 8.36 -26.11
CA GLN A 401 -16.59 8.02 -25.61
C GLN A 401 -16.85 8.72 -24.27
N ASP A 402 -16.49 8.12 -23.12
CA ASP A 402 -16.93 8.60 -21.81
C ASP A 402 -15.77 8.92 -20.87
N ILE A 403 -15.96 9.90 -19.98
CA ILE A 403 -15.12 10.08 -18.80
C ILE A 403 -16.00 9.89 -17.56
N ILE A 404 -15.72 8.84 -16.79
CA ILE A 404 -16.50 8.48 -15.60
C ILE A 404 -15.58 8.52 -14.39
N SER A 405 -15.86 9.40 -13.44
CA SER A 405 -15.28 9.33 -12.10
C SER A 405 -16.36 8.97 -11.10
N GLY A 406 -16.13 7.92 -10.32
CA GLY A 406 -17.08 7.49 -9.30
C GLY A 406 -16.44 6.81 -8.12
N THR A 407 -17.26 6.45 -7.14
CA THR A 407 -16.83 5.76 -5.92
C THR A 407 -17.34 4.33 -5.92
N ALA A 408 -16.42 3.37 -5.81
CA ALA A 408 -16.77 1.96 -5.68
C ALA A 408 -17.59 1.72 -4.40
N LYS A 409 -18.69 0.98 -4.55
CA LYS A 409 -19.44 0.42 -3.43
C LYS A 409 -19.11 -1.07 -3.35
N THR A 410 -18.57 -1.52 -2.22
CA THR A 410 -18.40 -2.95 -1.95
C THR A 410 -19.59 -3.41 -1.11
N THR A 411 -20.47 -4.20 -1.73
CA THR A 411 -21.64 -4.78 -1.06
C THR A 411 -21.32 -6.22 -0.65
N PHE A 412 -21.19 -6.47 0.65
CA PHE A 412 -21.15 -7.83 1.17
C PHE A 412 -22.57 -8.30 1.43
N SER A 413 -23.03 -9.30 0.67
CA SER A 413 -24.29 -9.98 0.94
C SER A 413 -24.02 -11.40 1.42
N ALA A 414 -24.34 -11.68 2.68
CA ALA A 414 -24.45 -13.06 3.15
C ALA A 414 -25.94 -13.45 3.10
N GLU A 415 -26.25 -14.52 2.37
CA GLU A 415 -27.60 -15.07 2.33
C GLU A 415 -27.68 -16.28 3.26
N GLU A 416 -28.13 -16.06 4.49
CA GLU A 416 -28.38 -17.15 5.43
C GLU A 416 -29.82 -17.66 5.25
N THR A 417 -29.97 -18.83 4.62
CA THR A 417 -31.26 -19.52 4.56
C THR A 417 -31.43 -20.34 5.84
N THR A 418 -32.12 -19.79 6.84
CA THR A 418 -32.49 -20.56 8.03
C THR A 418 -33.75 -21.39 7.72
N ARG A 419 -33.60 -22.71 7.53
CA ARG A 419 -34.74 -23.64 7.40
C ARG A 419 -35.09 -24.25 8.76
N ARG A 420 -36.07 -23.69 9.46
CA ARG A 420 -36.62 -24.32 10.69
C ARG A 420 -37.63 -25.40 10.33
N THR A 421 -37.21 -26.66 10.34
CA THR A 421 -38.12 -27.81 10.29
C THR A 421 -38.49 -28.22 11.72
N LEU A 422 -39.70 -27.86 12.18
CA LEU A 422 -40.27 -28.41 13.41
C LEU A 422 -40.81 -29.82 13.12
N GLY A 423 -40.08 -30.85 13.55
CA GLY A 423 -40.46 -32.25 13.39
C GLY A 423 -41.65 -32.65 14.27
N ARG A 424 -42.59 -33.38 13.68
CA ARG A 424 -43.84 -33.92 14.25
C ARG A 424 -43.56 -35.09 15.22
N MET A 425 -44.33 -35.20 16.30
CA MET A 425 -44.41 -36.43 17.12
C MET A 425 -44.92 -37.61 16.27
N GLY A 426 -44.35 -38.79 16.48
CA GLY A 426 -44.64 -40.02 15.73
C GLY A 426 -46.12 -40.46 15.77
N PRO A 427 -46.51 -41.36 14.86
CA PRO A 427 -47.90 -41.78 14.65
C PRO A 427 -48.34 -42.79 15.73
N GLY A 428 -49.44 -42.53 16.42
CA GLY A 428 -50.12 -43.60 17.18
C GLY A 428 -50.98 -43.17 18.37
N MET A 429 -51.94 -42.27 18.17
CA MET A 429 -53.22 -42.27 18.89
C MET A 429 -54.26 -41.63 17.95
N ALA A 430 -55.36 -42.32 17.73
CA ALA A 430 -56.28 -42.10 16.61
C ALA A 430 -57.13 -40.82 16.74
N GLY A 431 -57.31 -40.14 15.60
CA GLY A 431 -58.51 -39.33 15.32
C GLY A 431 -58.45 -37.85 15.65
N GLN A 432 -57.85 -37.02 14.79
CA GLN A 432 -58.43 -35.75 14.31
C GLN A 432 -57.53 -35.06 13.26
N ALA A 433 -58.15 -34.22 12.43
CA ALA A 433 -57.69 -33.65 11.17
C ALA A 433 -56.25 -33.12 11.14
N GLY A 434 -55.51 -33.50 10.10
CA GLY A 434 -54.23 -32.87 9.75
C GLY A 434 -54.47 -31.49 9.14
N ALA A 435 -54.11 -30.44 9.87
CA ALA A 435 -53.98 -29.10 9.30
C ALA A 435 -52.73 -29.03 8.39
N PRO A 436 -52.77 -28.30 7.26
CA PRO A 436 -51.57 -28.05 6.46
C PRO A 436 -50.57 -27.20 7.26
N VAL A 437 -49.30 -27.63 7.27
CA VAL A 437 -48.19 -26.90 7.89
C VAL A 437 -47.67 -25.86 6.90
N PHE A 438 -47.79 -24.58 7.22
CA PHE A 438 -47.10 -23.51 6.49
C PHE A 438 -45.66 -23.42 6.98
N GLY A 439 -44.69 -23.86 6.16
CA GLY A 439 -43.29 -23.56 6.39
C GLY A 439 -43.03 -22.09 6.07
N VAL A 440 -42.65 -21.29 7.06
CA VAL A 440 -42.15 -19.92 6.82
C VAL A 440 -40.64 -20.01 6.63
N SER A 441 -40.17 -19.76 5.41
CA SER A 441 -38.76 -19.49 5.12
C SER A 441 -38.51 -18.01 5.41
N SER A 442 -37.58 -17.70 6.32
CA SER A 442 -37.07 -16.34 6.47
C SER A 442 -35.67 -16.28 5.88
N THR A 443 -35.52 -15.58 4.76
CA THR A 443 -34.20 -15.20 4.24
C THR A 443 -33.74 -13.98 5.02
N ILE A 444 -32.68 -14.13 5.82
CA ILE A 444 -32.01 -12.97 6.41
C ILE A 444 -30.93 -12.58 5.41
N ARG A 445 -31.10 -11.42 4.79
CA ARG A 445 -30.07 -10.77 3.98
C ARG A 445 -29.35 -9.77 4.88
N SER A 446 -28.15 -10.11 5.30
CA SER A 446 -27.25 -9.11 5.88
C SER A 446 -26.48 -8.46 4.73
N THR A 447 -26.72 -7.18 4.53
CA THR A 447 -25.93 -6.31 3.63
C THR A 447 -25.02 -5.46 4.50
N SER A 448 -23.71 -5.67 4.41
CA SER A 448 -22.74 -4.71 4.92
C SER A 448 -22.21 -3.90 3.74
N GLU A 449 -22.35 -2.59 3.83
CA GLU A 449 -21.87 -1.65 2.82
C GLU A 449 -20.57 -1.02 3.32
N THR A 450 -19.48 -1.21 2.59
CA THR A 450 -18.28 -0.38 2.77
C THR A 450 -18.19 0.54 1.56
N VAL A 451 -18.33 1.84 1.80
CA VAL A 451 -18.08 2.88 0.79
C VAL A 451 -16.56 2.97 0.65
N GLY A 452 -16.04 2.69 -0.55
CA GLY A 452 -14.62 2.88 -0.84
C GLY A 452 -14.21 4.35 -0.66
N GLN A 453 -12.90 4.62 -0.65
CA GLN A 453 -12.42 6.00 -0.71
C GLN A 453 -13.02 6.71 -1.93
N ARG A 454 -13.40 7.98 -1.79
CA ARG A 454 -14.04 8.72 -2.87
C ARG A 454 -13.09 8.81 -4.07
N GLY A 455 -13.63 8.57 -5.27
CA GLY A 455 -12.91 8.92 -6.50
C GLY A 455 -12.64 10.42 -6.53
N ALA A 456 -11.46 10.83 -6.98
CA ALA A 456 -11.07 12.24 -7.02
C ALA A 456 -10.29 12.60 -8.29
N ILE A 457 -10.60 13.75 -8.86
CA ILE A 457 -9.81 14.43 -9.91
C ILE A 457 -9.47 15.82 -9.39
N GLU A 458 -8.18 16.11 -9.22
CA GLU A 458 -7.71 17.34 -8.59
C GLU A 458 -6.66 18.03 -9.47
N ALA A 459 -7.00 19.22 -9.98
CA ALA A 459 -6.06 20.15 -10.60
C ALA A 459 -5.86 21.35 -9.66
N THR A 460 -4.60 21.79 -9.48
CA THR A 460 -4.32 23.06 -8.77
C THR A 460 -4.23 24.27 -9.71
N GLY A 461 -4.13 24.01 -11.02
CA GLY A 461 -4.28 24.93 -12.13
C GLY A 461 -5.41 24.46 -13.04
N ASP A 462 -5.11 24.23 -14.33
CA ASP A 462 -6.14 23.98 -15.34
C ASP A 462 -6.67 22.54 -15.31
N LEU A 463 -7.99 22.39 -15.41
CA LEU A 463 -8.66 21.10 -15.62
C LEU A 463 -9.43 21.11 -16.95
N SER A 464 -9.07 20.21 -17.86
CA SER A 464 -9.80 19.96 -19.12
C SER A 464 -10.36 18.53 -19.12
N MET A 465 -11.64 18.40 -19.47
CA MET A 465 -12.31 17.11 -19.64
C MET A 465 -13.11 17.13 -20.94
N GLN A 466 -12.74 16.28 -21.90
CA GLN A 466 -13.40 16.15 -23.18
C GLN A 466 -13.82 14.70 -23.41
N ALA A 467 -15.12 14.46 -23.52
CA ALA A 467 -15.69 13.16 -23.85
C ALA A 467 -16.49 13.26 -25.16
N GLY A 468 -16.39 12.25 -26.02
CA GLY A 468 -17.20 12.18 -27.24
C GLY A 468 -18.69 11.92 -26.98
N ARG A 469 -19.04 11.42 -25.80
CA ARG A 469 -20.40 11.17 -25.33
C ARG A 469 -20.64 11.87 -23.98
N ASP A 470 -20.24 11.26 -22.87
CA ASP A 470 -20.68 11.64 -21.54
C ASP A 470 -19.52 11.88 -20.56
N ILE A 471 -19.69 12.87 -19.68
CA ILE A 471 -18.85 13.06 -18.49
C ILE A 471 -19.71 12.78 -17.24
N GLY A 472 -19.40 11.70 -16.53
CA GLY A 472 -20.14 11.25 -15.34
C GLY A 472 -19.32 11.42 -14.06
N ILE A 473 -19.79 12.27 -13.13
CA ILE A 473 -19.19 12.46 -11.80
C ILE A 473 -20.17 11.93 -10.75
N ILE A 474 -19.89 10.74 -10.20
CA ILE A 474 -20.85 9.95 -9.42
C ILE A 474 -20.30 9.65 -8.02
N GLY A 475 -20.65 10.49 -7.06
CA GLY A 475 -20.18 10.34 -5.68
C GLY A 475 -18.66 10.51 -5.53
N SER A 476 -18.05 11.26 -6.44
CA SER A 476 -16.63 11.60 -6.55
C SER A 476 -16.44 13.11 -6.43
N ASP A 477 -15.21 13.55 -6.15
CA ASP A 477 -14.83 14.95 -6.04
C ASP A 477 -14.02 15.38 -7.28
N VAL A 478 -14.40 16.50 -7.90
CA VAL A 478 -13.65 17.12 -9.00
C VAL A 478 -13.33 18.56 -8.64
N LYS A 479 -12.05 18.93 -8.68
CA LYS A 479 -11.55 20.24 -8.25
C LYS A 479 -10.56 20.80 -9.26
N ALA A 480 -10.62 22.12 -9.47
CA ALA A 480 -9.68 22.91 -10.26
C ALA A 480 -9.36 24.22 -9.52
N GLY A 481 -8.21 24.83 -9.81
CA GLY A 481 -7.67 26.00 -9.10
C GLY A 481 -8.02 27.35 -9.69
#